data_AF-A0A7C4A2D4-F1
#
_entry.id   AF-A0A7C4A2D4-F1
#
_cell.length_a   1.000
_cell.length_b   1.000
_cell.length_c   1.000
_cell.angle_alpha   90.00
_cell.angle_beta   90.00
_cell.angle_gamma   90.00
#
_symmetry.space_group_name_H-M   'P 1'
#
loop_
_entity.id
_entity.type
_entity.pdbx_description
1 polymer ?
#
loop_
_entity_poly.entity_id
_entity_poly.type
_entity_poly.pdbx_seq_one_letter_code
_entity_poly.pdbx_strand_id
1 'polypeptide(L)'
;MQRTSYLESFGKWSTGLLLAGPLIVLALVVHLFGGEVLQRILTVLFINLSMVLGLQIFMGNSGVVSFAQIGFMGIGAYGSALFSMSPQAKAMALRNLYSWLVPIQVPFVVAVIIGGLMAAFVAA
;
A
#
# COMPACT_ATOMS: atom_id res chain seq x y z
N MET A 1 11.09 -8.26 43.65
CA MET A 1 11.08 -9.16 42.47
C MET A 1 10.09 -8.78 41.36
N GLN A 2 9.22 -7.76 41.52
CA GLN A 2 8.24 -7.35 40.47
C GLN A 2 8.74 -6.29 39.47
N ARG A 3 9.84 -5.57 39.72
CA ARG A 3 10.33 -4.49 38.82
C ARG A 3 10.92 -4.98 37.49
N THR A 4 11.43 -6.20 37.42
CA THR A 4 12.08 -6.73 36.20
C THR A 4 11.06 -7.10 35.11
N SER A 5 9.84 -7.47 35.49
CA SER A 5 8.74 -7.80 34.58
C SER A 5 8.29 -6.61 33.71
N TYR A 6 8.27 -5.39 34.26
CA TYR A 6 7.87 -4.19 33.51
C TYR A 6 8.89 -3.80 32.44
N LEU A 7 10.19 -3.96 32.72
CA LEU A 7 11.26 -3.61 31.80
C LEU A 7 11.39 -4.61 30.65
N GLU A 8 11.15 -5.90 30.90
CA GLU A 8 11.11 -6.92 29.85
C GLU A 8 9.89 -6.79 28.93
N SER A 9 8.74 -6.40 29.47
CA SER A 9 7.54 -6.11 28.67
C SER A 9 7.73 -4.84 27.81
N PHE A 10 8.27 -3.77 28.40
CA PHE A 10 8.62 -2.54 27.67
C PHE A 10 9.63 -2.84 26.54
N GLY A 11 10.65 -3.67 26.80
CA GLY A 11 11.67 -4.02 25.80
C GLY A 11 11.13 -4.74 24.56
N LYS A 12 10.10 -5.59 24.73
CA LYS A 12 9.52 -6.38 23.62
C LYS A 12 8.72 -5.54 22.62
N TRP A 13 8.04 -4.49 23.08
CA TRP A 13 7.21 -3.63 22.24
C TRP A 13 7.88 -2.29 21.88
N SER A 14 8.96 -1.93 22.58
CA SER A 14 9.68 -0.66 22.40
C SER A 14 10.11 -0.44 20.95
N THR A 15 10.71 -1.43 20.29
CA THR A 15 11.19 -1.28 18.91
C THR A 15 10.05 -1.00 17.93
N GLY A 16 8.93 -1.72 18.05
CA GLY A 16 7.76 -1.50 17.18
C GLY A 16 7.14 -0.12 17.40
N LEU A 17 7.03 0.30 18.66
CA LEU A 17 6.50 1.62 19.03
C LEU A 17 7.42 2.76 18.57
N LEU A 18 8.74 2.57 18.63
CA LEU A 18 9.72 3.57 18.18
C LEU A 18 9.69 3.76 16.66
N LEU A 19 9.42 2.71 15.89
CA LEU A 19 9.36 2.78 14.43
C LEU A 19 7.97 3.23 13.93
N ALA A 20 6.89 2.68 14.50
CA ALA A 20 5.53 3.01 14.08
C ALA A 20 5.00 4.32 14.68
N GLY A 21 5.41 4.65 15.90
CA GLY A 21 4.95 5.83 16.64
C GLY A 21 5.13 7.15 15.87
N PRO A 22 6.34 7.47 15.38
CA PRO A 22 6.58 8.67 14.59
C PRO A 22 5.75 8.73 13.31
N LEU A 23 5.55 7.59 12.64
CA LEU A 23 4.72 7.51 11.43
C LEU A 23 3.24 7.76 11.73
N ILE A 24 2.73 7.21 12.84
CA ILE A 24 1.35 7.43 13.28
C ILE A 24 1.15 8.91 13.66
N VAL A 25 2.09 9.50 14.40
CA VAL A 25 2.05 10.92 14.77
C VAL A 25 2.07 11.79 13.51
N LEU A 26 2.96 11.50 12.56
CA LEU A 26 3.03 12.22 11.29
C LEU A 26 1.70 12.13 10.52
N ALA A 27 1.10 10.94 10.46
CA ALA A 27 -0.19 10.75 9.80
C ALA A 27 -1.31 11.54 10.48
N LEU A 28 -1.34 11.56 11.81
CA LEU A 28 -2.34 12.29 12.58
C LEU A 28 -2.19 13.81 12.41
N VAL A 29 -0.95 14.32 12.45
CA VAL A 29 -0.66 15.74 12.22
C VAL A 29 -1.09 16.16 10.82
N VAL A 30 -0.76 15.39 9.79
CA VAL A 30 -1.16 15.70 8.41
C VAL A 30 -2.66 15.55 8.19
N HIS A 31 -3.32 14.62 8.89
CA HIS A 31 -4.77 14.49 8.83
C HIS A 31 -5.49 15.70 9.45
N LEU A 32 -5.00 16.21 10.58
CA LEU A 32 -5.63 17.33 11.30
C LEU A 32 -5.27 18.70 10.73
N PHE A 33 -4.05 18.88 10.25
CA PHE A 33 -3.52 20.19 9.84
C PHE A 33 -3.10 20.28 8.37
N GLY A 34 -3.04 19.16 7.65
CA GLY A 34 -2.58 19.11 6.26
C GLY A 34 -3.72 19.34 5.26
N GLY A 35 -3.40 20.09 4.19
CA GLY A 35 -4.28 20.22 3.02
C GLY A 35 -4.26 18.97 2.12
N GLU A 36 -5.17 18.91 1.13
CA GLU A 36 -5.38 17.75 0.26
C GLU A 36 -4.10 17.25 -0.44
N VAL A 37 -3.25 18.19 -0.89
CA VAL A 37 -1.97 17.86 -1.54
C VAL A 37 -1.04 17.12 -0.58
N LEU A 38 -0.93 17.59 0.67
CA LEU A 38 -0.05 16.98 1.67
C LEU A 38 -0.58 15.61 2.10
N GLN A 39 -1.90 15.47 2.25
CA GLN A 39 -2.52 14.18 2.51
C GLN A 39 -2.24 13.18 1.39
N ARG A 40 -2.31 13.61 0.12
CA ARG A 40 -1.99 12.76 -1.03
C ARG A 40 -0.53 12.33 -1.06
N ILE A 41 0.40 13.26 -0.81
CA ILE A 41 1.83 12.95 -0.71
C ILE A 41 2.08 11.93 0.39
N LEU A 42 1.44 12.12 1.55
CA LEU A 42 1.56 11.21 2.69
C LEU A 42 0.97 9.82 2.38
N THR A 43 -0.16 9.72 1.68
CA THR A 43 -0.69 8.43 1.21
C THR A 43 0.30 7.71 0.30
N VAL A 44 0.91 8.42 -0.66
CA VAL A 44 1.93 7.82 -1.55
C VAL A 44 3.17 7.38 -0.76
N LEU A 45 3.59 8.16 0.24
CA LEU A 45 4.67 7.79 1.16
C LEU A 45 4.36 6.46 1.86
N PHE A 46 3.16 6.32 2.45
CA PHE A 46 2.77 5.08 3.15
C PHE A 46 2.65 3.88 2.23
N ILE A 47 2.19 4.06 0.98
CA ILE A 47 2.15 3.00 -0.03
C ILE A 47 3.57 2.53 -0.36
N ASN A 48 4.48 3.46 -0.67
CA ASN A 48 5.87 3.14 -1.00
C ASN A 48 6.61 2.50 0.18
N LEU A 49 6.40 3.02 1.39
CA LEU A 49 6.98 2.47 2.61
C LEU A 49 6.50 1.03 2.86
N SER A 50 5.20 0.76 2.71
CA SER A 50 4.66 -0.60 2.87
C SER A 50 5.25 -1.57 1.82
N MET A 51 5.40 -1.10 0.58
CA MET A 51 6.03 -1.88 -0.50
C MET A 51 7.48 -2.23 -0.15
N VAL A 52 8.30 -1.25 0.23
CA VAL A 52 9.72 -1.46 0.54
C VAL A 52 9.89 -2.33 1.79
N LEU A 53 9.07 -2.12 2.83
CA LEU A 53 9.13 -2.94 4.04
C LEU A 53 8.75 -4.40 3.75
N GLY A 54 7.67 -4.64 3.00
CA GLY A 54 7.27 -6.01 2.64
C GLY A 54 8.37 -6.74 1.86
N LEU A 55 8.97 -6.04 0.89
CA LEU A 55 10.09 -6.57 0.12
C LEU A 55 11.31 -6.86 1.01
N GLN A 56 11.68 -5.92 1.88
CA GLN A 56 12.85 -6.05 2.76
C GLN A 56 12.66 -7.14 3.82
N ILE A 57 11.44 -7.34 4.33
CA ILE A 57 11.13 -8.43 5.25
C ILE A 57 11.35 -9.78 4.56
N PHE A 58 10.94 -9.92 3.30
CA PHE A 58 11.17 -11.15 2.55
C PHE A 58 12.65 -11.35 2.23
N MET A 59 13.27 -10.39 1.53
CA MET A 59 14.67 -10.49 1.07
C MET A 59 15.65 -10.53 2.24
N GLY A 60 15.42 -9.72 3.27
CA GLY A 60 16.28 -9.60 4.45
C GLY A 60 16.26 -10.84 5.34
N ASN A 61 15.10 -11.49 5.50
CA ASN A 61 15.01 -12.72 6.31
C ASN A 61 15.41 -13.98 5.53
N SER A 62 15.20 -14.01 4.21
CA SER A 62 15.51 -15.18 3.38
C SER A 62 16.95 -15.18 2.83
N GLY A 63 17.59 -14.02 2.73
CA GLY A 63 18.87 -13.86 2.04
C GLY A 63 18.76 -13.97 0.51
N VAL A 64 17.55 -14.12 -0.04
CA VAL A 64 17.31 -14.23 -1.48
C VAL A 64 16.84 -12.90 -2.04
N VAL A 65 17.57 -12.39 -3.03
CA VAL A 65 17.17 -11.19 -3.77
C VAL A 65 16.10 -11.57 -4.79
N SER A 66 14.88 -11.04 -4.65
CA SER A 66 13.78 -11.28 -5.59
C SER A 66 12.97 -10.00 -5.82
N PHE A 67 12.84 -9.59 -7.08
CA PHE A 67 12.04 -8.42 -7.48
C PHE A 67 10.66 -8.78 -8.06
N ALA A 68 10.37 -10.07 -8.21
CA ALA A 68 9.13 -10.56 -8.83
C ALA A 68 7.88 -10.09 -8.09
N GLN A 69 7.96 -9.98 -6.76
CA GLN A 69 6.85 -9.55 -5.90
C GLN A 69 6.36 -8.13 -6.23
N ILE A 70 7.28 -7.20 -6.54
CA ILE A 70 6.92 -5.84 -6.98
C ILE A 70 6.24 -5.87 -8.34
N GLY A 71 6.70 -6.73 -9.25
CA GLY A 71 6.07 -6.91 -10.57
C GLY A 71 4.60 -7.34 -10.45
N PHE A 72 4.33 -8.40 -9.68
CA PHE A 72 2.97 -8.88 -9.46
C PHE A 72 2.10 -7.88 -8.68
N MET A 73 2.69 -7.18 -7.69
CA MET A 73 2.01 -6.09 -6.99
C MET A 73 1.57 -4.98 -7.96
N GLY A 74 2.45 -4.58 -8.88
CA GLY A 74 2.17 -3.54 -9.87
C GLY A 74 1.01 -3.92 -10.80
N ILE A 75 0.97 -5.17 -11.28
CA ILE A 75 -0.12 -5.69 -12.11
C ILE A 75 -1.45 -5.63 -11.36
N GLY A 76 -1.46 -6.12 -10.11
CA GLY A 76 -2.67 -6.11 -9.30
C GLY A 76 -3.15 -4.70 -8.98
N ALA A 77 -2.26 -3.83 -8.51
CA ALA A 77 -2.58 -2.45 -8.17
C ALA A 77 -3.11 -1.67 -9.39
N TYR A 78 -2.50 -1.84 -10.57
CA TYR A 78 -2.98 -1.21 -11.80
C TYR A 78 -4.37 -1.70 -12.19
N GLY A 79 -4.60 -3.02 -12.18
CA GLY A 79 -5.92 -3.60 -12.47
C GLY A 79 -6.99 -3.08 -11.51
N SER A 80 -6.70 -3.06 -10.21
CA SER A 80 -7.63 -2.57 -9.18
C SER A 80 -7.92 -1.08 -9.30
N ALA A 81 -6.92 -0.25 -9.60
CA ALA A 81 -7.12 1.17 -9.85
C ALA A 81 -7.98 1.39 -11.11
N LEU A 82 -7.70 0.63 -12.17
CA LEU A 82 -8.42 0.73 -13.44
C LEU A 82 -9.90 0.36 -13.30
N PHE A 83 -10.26 -0.63 -12.51
CA PHE A 83 -11.67 -1.03 -12.34
C PHE A 83 -12.43 -0.24 -11.27
N SER A 84 -11.73 0.39 -10.31
CA SER A 84 -12.35 1.20 -9.24
C SER A 84 -12.52 2.68 -9.59
N MET A 85 -11.73 3.23 -10.52
CA MET A 85 -11.85 4.62 -10.95
C MET A 85 -13.20 4.92 -11.60
N SER A 86 -13.73 6.13 -11.32
CA SER A 86 -14.92 6.62 -12.01
C SER A 86 -14.65 6.86 -13.49
N PRO A 87 -15.67 6.78 -14.37
CA PRO A 87 -15.51 7.05 -15.80
C PRO A 87 -14.91 8.43 -16.08
N GLN A 88 -15.26 9.44 -15.26
CA GLN A 88 -14.70 10.79 -15.35
C GLN A 88 -13.21 10.81 -15.00
N ALA A 89 -12.82 10.13 -13.91
CA ALA A 89 -11.41 10.03 -13.52
C ALA A 89 -10.58 9.30 -14.58
N LYS A 90 -11.12 8.24 -15.20
CA LYS A 90 -10.49 7.53 -16.32
C LYS A 90 -10.29 8.44 -17.53
N ALA A 91 -11.31 9.20 -17.92
CA ALA A 91 -11.21 10.09 -19.07
C ALA A 91 -10.16 11.21 -18.86
N MET A 92 -10.00 11.67 -17.62
CA MET A 92 -9.00 12.68 -17.27
C MET A 92 -7.58 12.10 -17.17
N ALA A 93 -7.42 10.93 -16.56
CA ALA A 93 -6.10 10.33 -16.31
C ALA A 93 -5.59 9.46 -17.48
N LEU A 94 -6.49 8.85 -18.27
CA LEU A 94 -6.17 7.93 -19.36
C LEU A 94 -6.84 8.39 -20.67
N ARG A 95 -6.17 9.31 -21.38
CA ARG A 95 -6.70 9.94 -22.61
C ARG A 95 -6.89 8.98 -23.79
N ASN A 96 -6.18 7.85 -23.81
CA ASN A 96 -6.23 6.86 -24.89
C ASN A 96 -6.65 5.47 -24.37
N LEU A 97 -7.65 5.43 -23.48
CA LEU A 97 -8.20 4.17 -22.98
C LEU A 97 -9.18 3.59 -24.01
N TYR A 98 -9.23 2.26 -24.10
CA TYR A 98 -10.21 1.59 -24.96
C TYR A 98 -11.64 1.96 -24.56
N SER A 99 -12.47 2.32 -25.53
CA SER A 99 -13.83 2.84 -25.32
C SER A 99 -14.74 1.92 -24.49
N TRP A 100 -14.62 0.59 -24.58
CA TRP A 100 -15.42 -0.35 -23.78
C TRP A 100 -14.99 -0.41 -22.30
N LEU A 101 -13.79 0.06 -21.94
CA LEU A 101 -13.25 -0.01 -20.58
C LEU A 101 -13.54 1.24 -19.73
N VAL A 102 -13.92 2.33 -20.39
CA VAL A 102 -14.31 3.61 -19.77
C VAL A 102 -15.57 3.48 -18.89
N PRO A 103 -16.68 2.85 -19.32
CA PRO A 103 -17.90 2.80 -18.51
C PRO A 103 -17.84 1.77 -17.37
N ILE A 104 -16.87 0.84 -17.39
CA ILE A 104 -16.80 -0.23 -16.40
C ILE A 104 -16.26 0.34 -15.09
N GLN A 105 -17.12 0.52 -14.10
CA GLN A 105 -16.74 0.85 -12.73
C GLN A 105 -17.36 -0.18 -11.80
N VAL A 106 -16.53 -0.82 -10.98
CA VAL A 106 -17.00 -1.78 -9.97
C VAL A 106 -16.65 -1.29 -8.57
N PRO A 107 -17.33 -1.78 -7.51
CA PRO A 107 -16.98 -1.45 -6.15
C PRO A 107 -15.51 -1.78 -5.84
N PHE A 108 -14.87 -0.96 -5.00
CA PHE A 108 -13.44 -1.05 -4.71
C PHE A 108 -12.97 -2.48 -4.36
N VAL A 109 -13.69 -3.18 -3.50
CA VAL A 109 -13.35 -4.56 -3.08
C VAL A 109 -13.35 -5.52 -4.28
N VAL A 110 -14.33 -5.40 -5.17
CA VAL A 110 -14.42 -6.22 -6.39
C VAL A 110 -13.26 -5.90 -7.33
N ALA A 111 -12.91 -4.62 -7.48
CA ALA A 111 -11.76 -4.21 -8.28
C ALA A 111 -10.43 -4.75 -7.72
N VAL A 112 -10.28 -4.78 -6.39
CA VAL A 112 -9.11 -5.38 -5.71
C VAL A 112 -8.99 -6.86 -6.04
N ILE A 113 -10.09 -7.60 -5.94
CA ILE A 113 -10.12 -9.03 -6.28
C ILE A 113 -9.77 -9.26 -7.76
N ILE A 114 -10.37 -8.49 -8.68
CA ILE A 114 -10.07 -8.59 -10.12
C ILE A 114 -8.58 -8.32 -10.37
N GLY A 115 -8.01 -7.27 -9.78
CA GLY A 115 -6.58 -6.99 -9.91
C GLY A 115 -5.71 -8.13 -9.36
N GLY A 116 -6.07 -8.70 -8.21
CA GLY A 116 -5.40 -9.87 -7.66
C GLY A 116 -5.47 -11.09 -8.58
N LEU A 117 -6.62 -11.35 -9.20
CA LEU A 117 -6.78 -12.41 -10.19
C LEU A 117 -5.94 -12.19 -11.45
N MET A 118 -5.82 -10.94 -11.92
CA MET A 118 -4.94 -10.60 -13.04
C MET A 118 -3.48 -10.89 -12.71
N ALA A 119 -3.02 -10.53 -11.51
CA ALA A 119 -1.67 -10.84 -11.05
C ALA A 119 -1.44 -12.36 -10.94
N ALA A 120 -2.41 -13.09 -10.39
CA ALA A 120 -2.36 -14.55 -10.29
C ALA A 120 -2.32 -15.23 -11.66
N PHE A 121 -3.10 -14.74 -12.62
CA PHE A 121 -3.12 -15.25 -14.00
C PHE A 121 -1.77 -15.08 -14.70
N VAL A 122 -1.09 -13.95 -14.48
CA VAL A 122 0.24 -13.69 -15.07
C VAL A 122 1.34 -14.51 -14.37
N ALA A 123 1.13 -14.87 -13.10
CA ALA A 123 2.09 -15.67 -12.34
C ALA A 123 2.01 -17.19 -12.63
N ALA A 124 0.88 -17.66 -13.18
CA ALA A 124 0.64 -19.05 -13.54
C ALA A 124 1.36 -19.46 -14.84
#